data_AF-A0A4Q0VA73-F1
#
_entry.id   AF-A0A4Q0VA73-F1
#
_cell.length_a   1.000
_cell.length_b   1.000
_cell.length_c   1.000
_cell.angle_alpha   90.00
_cell.angle_beta   90.00
_cell.angle_gamma   90.00
#
_symmetry.space_group_name_H-M   'P 1'
#
loop_
_entity.id
_entity.type
_entity.pdbx_description
1 polymer ?
#
loop_
_entity_poly.entity_id
_entity_poly.type
_entity_poly.pdbx_seq_one_letter_code
_entity_poly.pdbx_strand_id
1 'polypeptide(L)'
;MKIKVKVKTLISLLLLSLFIILIVVPYINLGIGEYLNKKGPPKAQAFYKNYLSSPIKLNEKKALYLYGESILGGFHKYTIMFSGFGGEKNNTPEDIKKAKEAFEKILLKDSDKNYNNKYTKKAYSRLMDISIATLNIDELLHWISWGKGKNNEEIKNISKLYEGYYYYTQRDYKKAETILHGYNKVMDLDFKYYYLLGDIYSHRGNIKKAMDYFEKASSIGWIPGEYLFGGSNISHKNTWFKDYKNKLKGDYKIRGKVSYNGKGLPFVEVYMNDEIGVFYNGGNFPVAITDKNGEFETLGFTQGVYDVGIGINTSQLYDKVFLRQNINSIQLNKDIDFHFNLSNPIRIKNPLLGTTIEEKFEVSWDEVKGVDYYTVEAITFGNPKKKSGSSFRHLLHHENGEYKIEGNNIKFNIKKLNENIGIGGLSFDGEEMLVNPSGILGTFTPNIEYPIVVNGYDKVRGI
;
A
#
# COMPACT_ATOMS: atom_id res chain seq x y z
N MET A 1 -9.52 1.39 -68.70
CA MET A 1 -8.56 0.28 -68.48
C MET A 1 -9.16 -0.68 -67.45
N LYS A 2 -9.61 -1.89 -67.83
CA LYS A 2 -10.21 -2.87 -66.90
C LYS A 2 -9.09 -3.73 -66.28
N ILE A 3 -8.81 -3.54 -64.99
CA ILE A 3 -7.81 -4.34 -64.27
C ILE A 3 -8.37 -5.75 -64.08
N LYS A 4 -7.80 -6.76 -64.77
CA LYS A 4 -8.12 -8.18 -64.56
C LYS A 4 -7.21 -8.73 -63.45
N VAL A 5 -7.66 -8.69 -62.20
CA VAL A 5 -6.96 -9.35 -61.09
C VAL A 5 -7.30 -10.84 -61.11
N LYS A 6 -6.28 -11.71 -61.07
CA LYS A 6 -6.50 -13.17 -60.95
C LYS A 6 -7.07 -13.47 -59.58
N VAL A 7 -8.11 -14.32 -59.49
CA VAL A 7 -8.75 -14.74 -58.23
C VAL A 7 -7.73 -15.22 -57.19
N LYS A 8 -6.69 -15.95 -57.63
CA LYS A 8 -5.58 -16.39 -56.77
C LYS A 8 -4.82 -15.24 -56.10
N THR A 9 -4.64 -14.11 -56.81
CA THR A 9 -4.01 -12.90 -56.27
C THR A 9 -4.90 -12.24 -55.20
N LEU A 10 -6.22 -12.23 -55.41
CA LEU A 10 -7.17 -11.68 -54.45
C LEU A 10 -7.23 -12.52 -53.16
N ILE A 11 -7.25 -13.85 -53.29
CA ILE A 11 -7.20 -14.78 -52.15
C ILE A 11 -5.90 -14.61 -51.36
N SER A 12 -4.75 -14.49 -52.06
CA SER A 12 -3.46 -14.28 -51.39
C SER A 12 -3.42 -12.95 -50.61
N LEU A 13 -3.93 -11.86 -51.19
CA LEU A 13 -4.03 -10.57 -50.49
C LEU A 13 -4.95 -10.63 -49.27
N LEU A 14 -6.07 -11.36 -49.37
CA LEU A 14 -6.99 -11.54 -48.24
C LEU A 14 -6.34 -12.36 -47.12
N LEU A 15 -5.64 -13.45 -47.45
CA LEU A 15 -4.91 -14.25 -46.46
C LEU A 15 -3.78 -13.44 -45.80
N LEU A 16 -3.05 -12.63 -46.57
CA LEU A 16 -2.02 -11.74 -46.04
C LEU A 16 -2.62 -10.68 -45.10
N SER A 17 -3.73 -10.05 -45.48
CA SER A 17 -4.44 -9.10 -44.64
C SER A 17 -4.92 -9.76 -43.33
N LEU A 18 -5.49 -10.96 -43.43
CA LEU A 18 -5.93 -11.74 -42.28
C LEU A 18 -4.75 -12.10 -41.36
N PHE A 19 -3.62 -12.51 -41.91
CA PHE A 19 -2.39 -12.78 -41.16
C PHE A 19 -1.88 -11.53 -40.44
N ILE A 20 -1.87 -10.38 -41.12
CA ILE A 20 -1.46 -9.11 -40.52
C ILE A 20 -2.38 -8.75 -39.35
N ILE A 21 -3.70 -8.81 -39.55
CA ILE A 21 -4.68 -8.42 -38.53
C ILE A 21 -4.69 -9.38 -37.34
N LEU A 22 -4.60 -10.69 -37.59
CA LEU A 22 -4.73 -11.70 -36.54
C LEU A 22 -3.42 -12.03 -35.81
N ILE A 23 -2.25 -11.80 -36.43
CA ILE A 23 -0.96 -12.21 -35.85
C ILE A 23 -0.02 -11.02 -35.69
N VAL A 24 0.20 -10.23 -36.74
CA VAL A 24 1.18 -9.13 -36.71
C VAL A 24 0.73 -7.99 -35.80
N VAL A 25 -0.52 -7.51 -35.96
CA VAL A 25 -1.06 -6.40 -35.16
C VAL A 25 -1.09 -6.72 -33.66
N PRO A 26 -1.56 -7.89 -33.21
CA PRO A 26 -1.47 -8.26 -31.80
C PRO A 26 -0.02 -8.29 -31.32
N TYR A 27 0.91 -8.89 -32.07
CA TYR A 27 2.31 -8.93 -31.67
C TYR A 27 2.93 -7.53 -31.52
N ILE A 28 2.61 -6.61 -32.44
CA ILE A 28 3.00 -5.19 -32.36
C ILE A 28 2.42 -4.54 -31.10
N ASN A 29 1.12 -4.76 -30.80
CA ASN A 29 0.50 -4.22 -29.59
C ASN A 29 1.22 -4.70 -28.32
N LEU A 30 1.56 -5.99 -28.24
CA LEU A 30 2.31 -6.53 -27.10
C LEU A 30 3.69 -5.84 -26.97
N GLY A 31 4.41 -5.68 -28.08
CA GLY A 31 5.71 -5.00 -28.10
C GLY A 31 5.65 -3.52 -27.72
N ILE A 32 4.64 -2.79 -28.20
CA ILE A 32 4.41 -1.39 -27.81
C ILE A 32 4.08 -1.30 -26.32
N GLY A 33 3.23 -2.20 -25.81
CA GLY A 33 2.91 -2.29 -24.40
C GLY A 33 4.17 -2.47 -23.55
N GLU A 34 5.06 -3.39 -23.92
CA GLU A 34 6.33 -3.63 -23.23
C GLU A 34 7.26 -2.41 -23.23
N TYR A 35 7.38 -1.74 -24.38
CA TYR A 35 8.18 -0.53 -24.50
C TYR A 35 7.63 0.61 -23.63
N LEU A 36 6.31 0.82 -23.64
CA LEU A 36 5.65 1.86 -22.85
C LEU A 36 5.66 1.56 -21.36
N ASN A 37 5.59 0.29 -20.95
CA ASN A 37 5.59 -0.09 -19.53
C ASN A 37 6.88 0.35 -18.83
N LYS A 38 8.00 0.43 -19.57
CA LYS A 38 9.28 0.97 -19.06
C LYS A 38 9.30 2.50 -18.92
N LYS A 39 8.32 3.21 -19.50
CA LYS A 39 8.26 4.68 -19.61
C LYS A 39 7.01 5.32 -18.98
N GLY A 40 6.02 4.52 -18.58
CA GLY A 40 4.75 5.02 -18.01
C GLY A 40 3.62 3.97 -18.06
N PRO A 41 3.18 3.40 -16.92
CA PRO A 41 2.23 2.28 -16.86
C PRO A 41 0.84 2.51 -17.50
N PRO A 42 0.17 3.68 -17.37
CA PRO A 42 -1.24 3.81 -17.82
C PRO A 42 -1.42 3.63 -19.32
N LYS A 43 -0.45 4.07 -20.14
CA LYS A 43 -0.53 3.94 -21.60
C LYS A 43 -0.30 2.51 -22.06
N ALA A 44 0.50 1.72 -21.33
CA ALA A 44 0.78 0.32 -21.66
C ALA A 44 -0.46 -0.57 -21.50
N GLN A 45 -1.30 -0.29 -20.51
CA GLN A 45 -2.52 -1.07 -20.20
C GLN A 45 -3.46 -1.21 -21.41
N ALA A 46 -3.64 -0.15 -22.19
CA ALA A 46 -4.50 -0.18 -23.39
C ALA A 46 -3.99 -1.16 -24.45
N PHE A 47 -2.68 -1.21 -24.68
CA PHE A 47 -2.07 -2.12 -25.64
C PHE A 47 -2.17 -3.58 -25.21
N TYR A 48 -1.96 -3.86 -23.91
CA TYR A 48 -2.17 -5.21 -23.39
C TYR A 48 -3.63 -5.64 -23.47
N LYS A 49 -4.60 -4.75 -23.18
CA LYS A 49 -6.02 -5.04 -23.37
C LYS A 49 -6.35 -5.36 -24.83
N ASN A 50 -5.84 -4.57 -25.77
CA ASN A 50 -6.03 -4.80 -27.21
C ASN A 50 -5.42 -6.13 -27.68
N TYR A 51 -4.27 -6.51 -27.13
CA TYR A 51 -3.71 -7.85 -27.36
C TYR A 51 -4.64 -8.95 -26.83
N LEU A 52 -5.12 -8.80 -25.60
CA LEU A 52 -5.94 -9.80 -24.92
C LEU A 52 -7.36 -9.92 -25.51
N SER A 53 -7.84 -8.92 -26.24
CA SER A 53 -9.10 -8.98 -27.00
C SER A 53 -8.93 -9.59 -28.40
N SER A 54 -7.70 -9.85 -28.85
CA SER A 54 -7.44 -10.41 -30.17
C SER A 54 -7.88 -11.88 -30.26
N PRO A 55 -8.38 -12.36 -31.42
CA PRO A 55 -8.80 -13.76 -31.57
C PRO A 55 -7.66 -14.77 -31.38
N ILE A 56 -6.43 -14.42 -31.81
CA ILE A 56 -5.24 -15.26 -31.68
C ILE A 56 -4.29 -14.65 -30.65
N LYS A 57 -3.89 -15.44 -29.64
CA LYS A 57 -3.13 -14.98 -28.46
C LYS A 57 -1.92 -15.87 -28.14
N LEU A 58 -0.94 -15.94 -29.04
CA LEU A 58 0.23 -16.82 -28.89
C LEU A 58 1.06 -16.58 -27.61
N ASN A 59 1.01 -15.39 -27.04
CA ASN A 59 1.74 -14.94 -25.85
C ASN A 59 0.78 -14.49 -24.72
N GLU A 60 -0.39 -15.12 -24.61
CA GLU A 60 -1.43 -14.69 -23.68
C GLU A 60 -0.97 -14.59 -22.22
N LYS A 61 -0.24 -15.59 -21.70
CA LYS A 61 0.25 -15.58 -20.31
C LYS A 61 1.20 -14.41 -20.03
N LYS A 62 2.07 -14.09 -21.00
CA LYS A 62 2.97 -12.92 -20.93
C LYS A 62 2.14 -11.65 -20.87
N ALA A 63 1.17 -11.50 -21.76
CA ALA A 63 0.32 -10.32 -21.84
C ALA A 63 -0.56 -10.15 -20.58
N LEU A 64 -1.15 -11.22 -20.06
CA LEU A 64 -1.90 -11.20 -18.79
C LEU A 64 -1.02 -10.76 -17.62
N TYR A 65 0.20 -11.31 -17.54
CA TYR A 65 1.13 -10.96 -16.47
C TYR A 65 1.53 -9.49 -16.55
N LEU A 66 1.97 -9.04 -17.72
CA LEU A 66 2.37 -7.66 -17.92
C LEU A 66 1.21 -6.67 -17.74
N TYR A 67 -0.01 -7.07 -18.10
CA TYR A 67 -1.21 -6.29 -17.83
C TYR A 67 -1.45 -6.15 -16.32
N GLY A 68 -1.46 -7.25 -15.58
CA GLY A 68 -1.60 -7.24 -14.12
C GLY A 68 -0.51 -6.40 -13.44
N GLU A 69 0.75 -6.56 -13.85
CA GLU A 69 1.88 -5.76 -13.35
C GLU A 69 1.77 -4.28 -13.71
N SER A 70 1.26 -3.92 -14.89
CA SER A 70 1.07 -2.51 -15.27
C SER A 70 -0.07 -1.82 -14.52
N ILE A 71 -0.97 -2.59 -13.90
CA ILE A 71 -2.00 -2.08 -12.99
C ILE A 71 -1.45 -2.00 -11.58
N LEU A 72 -0.84 -3.09 -11.11
CA LEU A 72 -0.46 -3.25 -9.72
C LEU A 72 0.86 -2.54 -9.40
N GLY A 73 1.88 -2.66 -10.24
CA GLY A 73 3.21 -2.19 -9.90
C GLY A 73 3.68 -2.82 -8.59
N GLY A 74 3.98 -2.00 -7.58
CA GLY A 74 4.40 -2.45 -6.25
C GLY A 74 3.37 -2.29 -5.15
N PHE A 75 3.68 -2.81 -3.97
CA PHE A 75 2.84 -2.65 -2.78
C PHE A 75 3.38 -1.51 -1.93
N HIS A 76 2.78 -0.34 -2.06
CA HIS A 76 3.16 0.82 -1.27
C HIS A 76 2.44 0.78 0.07
N LYS A 77 3.21 0.99 1.14
CA LYS A 77 2.68 1.13 2.48
C LYS A 77 2.46 2.60 2.76
N TYR A 78 1.32 2.91 3.37
CA TYR A 78 1.12 4.16 4.05
C TYR A 78 1.56 3.96 5.49
N THR A 79 2.59 4.70 5.87
CA THR A 79 3.16 4.66 7.21
C THR A 79 2.47 5.70 8.07
N ILE A 80 1.95 5.24 9.20
CA ILE A 80 1.33 6.04 10.25
C ILE A 80 2.30 6.05 11.44
N MET A 81 3.02 7.15 11.64
CA MET A 81 3.88 7.39 12.81
C MET A 81 3.27 8.51 13.68
N PHE A 82 3.82 8.75 14.87
CA PHE A 82 3.40 9.91 15.67
C PHE A 82 3.91 11.23 15.10
N SER A 83 5.14 11.24 14.61
CA SER A 83 5.80 12.42 14.04
C SER A 83 5.27 12.82 12.67
N GLY A 84 4.54 11.92 11.99
CA GLY A 84 3.97 12.20 10.68
C GLY A 84 3.39 10.98 9.98
N PHE A 85 2.72 11.26 8.87
CA PHE A 85 2.16 10.26 7.98
C PHE A 85 2.81 10.39 6.60
N GLY A 86 3.12 9.27 5.97
CA GLY A 86 3.79 9.30 4.68
C GLY A 86 3.59 8.01 3.90
N GLY A 87 3.54 8.14 2.59
CA GLY A 87 3.41 7.01 1.68
C GLY A 87 2.97 7.47 0.31
N GLU A 88 3.44 6.79 -0.72
CA GLU A 88 3.00 7.06 -2.09
C GLU A 88 1.60 6.48 -2.28
N LYS A 89 0.68 7.27 -2.85
CA LYS A 89 -0.62 6.76 -3.28
C LYS A 89 -0.39 5.82 -4.46
N ASN A 90 -0.43 4.52 -4.22
CA ASN A 90 -0.48 3.53 -5.29
C ASN A 90 -1.52 2.45 -4.99
N ASN A 91 -2.22 2.07 -6.06
CA ASN A 91 -3.31 1.09 -6.16
C ASN A 91 -4.56 1.35 -5.31
N THR A 92 -5.68 1.53 -6.00
CA THR A 92 -7.02 1.47 -5.40
C THR A 92 -7.43 0.00 -5.14
N PRO A 93 -8.44 -0.27 -4.29
CA PRO A 93 -9.00 -1.61 -4.13
C PRO A 93 -9.39 -2.26 -5.48
N GLU A 94 -9.90 -1.46 -6.41
CA GLU A 94 -10.29 -1.91 -7.75
C GLU A 94 -9.09 -2.29 -8.62
N ASP A 95 -7.96 -1.60 -8.47
CA ASP A 95 -6.71 -1.96 -9.16
C ASP A 95 -6.18 -3.31 -8.68
N ILE A 96 -6.19 -3.55 -7.36
CA ILE A 96 -5.83 -4.85 -6.77
C ILE A 96 -6.70 -5.97 -7.34
N LYS A 97 -8.02 -5.76 -7.37
CA LYS A 97 -8.98 -6.73 -7.90
C LYS A 97 -8.68 -7.06 -9.37
N LYS A 98 -8.52 -6.06 -10.23
CA LYS A 98 -8.23 -6.26 -11.66
C LYS A 98 -6.91 -6.99 -11.90
N ALA A 99 -5.86 -6.65 -11.15
CA ALA A 99 -4.58 -7.32 -11.26
C ALA A 99 -4.65 -8.78 -10.80
N LYS A 100 -5.32 -9.03 -9.68
CA LYS A 100 -5.58 -10.38 -9.16
C LYS A 100 -6.29 -11.25 -10.20
N GLU A 101 -7.38 -10.77 -10.79
CA GLU A 101 -8.11 -11.49 -11.84
C GLU A 101 -7.22 -11.84 -13.04
N ALA A 102 -6.28 -10.97 -13.41
CA ALA A 102 -5.33 -11.24 -14.50
C ALA A 102 -4.35 -12.36 -14.12
N PHE A 103 -3.84 -12.38 -12.90
CA PHE A 103 -2.94 -13.43 -12.41
C PHE A 103 -3.65 -14.78 -12.20
N GLU A 104 -4.86 -14.79 -11.66
CA GLU A 104 -5.67 -16.02 -11.52
C GLU A 104 -5.95 -16.66 -12.89
N LYS A 105 -6.26 -15.87 -13.91
CA LYS A 105 -6.44 -16.37 -15.29
C LYS A 105 -5.22 -17.08 -15.84
N ILE A 106 -4.00 -16.71 -15.42
CA ILE A 106 -2.78 -17.42 -15.83
C ILE A 106 -2.76 -18.82 -15.20
N LEU A 107 -3.13 -18.94 -13.93
CA LEU A 107 -3.12 -20.21 -13.20
C LEU A 107 -4.24 -21.16 -13.63
N LEU A 108 -5.44 -20.63 -13.92
CA LEU A 108 -6.59 -21.42 -14.37
C LEU A 108 -6.39 -22.02 -15.77
N LYS A 109 -5.51 -21.43 -16.58
CA LYS A 109 -5.16 -21.92 -17.94
C LYS A 109 -4.11 -23.03 -17.94
N ASP A 110 -3.47 -23.29 -16.80
CA ASP A 110 -2.58 -24.46 -16.63
C ASP A 110 -3.39 -25.65 -16.07
N SER A 111 -4.21 -26.25 -16.94
CA SER A 111 -4.69 -27.64 -16.78
C SER A 111 -3.62 -28.67 -17.18
N ASP A 112 -2.53 -28.23 -17.82
CA ASP A 112 -1.48 -29.09 -18.36
C ASP A 112 -0.30 -29.27 -17.41
N LYS A 113 0.18 -30.51 -17.37
CA LYS A 113 1.19 -31.10 -16.48
C LYS A 113 2.59 -30.45 -16.52
N ASN A 114 2.77 -29.33 -17.21
CA ASN A 114 4.05 -28.61 -17.34
C ASN A 114 3.87 -27.12 -17.06
N TYR A 115 3.84 -26.75 -15.78
CA TYR A 115 3.97 -25.37 -15.27
C TYR A 115 5.37 -24.75 -15.57
N ASN A 116 5.97 -25.06 -16.72
CA ASN A 116 7.31 -24.59 -17.13
C ASN A 116 7.29 -23.14 -17.68
N ASN A 117 6.15 -22.45 -17.60
CA ASN A 117 6.06 -21.06 -18.02
C ASN A 117 6.46 -20.12 -16.88
N LYS A 118 7.50 -19.30 -17.09
CA LYS A 118 7.98 -18.31 -16.12
C LYS A 118 6.91 -17.33 -15.63
N TYR A 119 5.86 -17.07 -16.40
CA TYR A 119 4.76 -16.18 -16.00
C TYR A 119 3.79 -16.86 -15.03
N THR A 120 3.67 -18.19 -15.05
CA THR A 120 2.84 -18.92 -14.08
C THR A 120 3.43 -18.78 -12.67
N LYS A 121 4.73 -19.05 -12.50
CA LYS A 121 5.39 -18.91 -11.19
C LYS A 121 5.36 -17.48 -10.66
N LYS A 122 5.57 -16.49 -11.54
CA LYS A 122 5.47 -15.08 -11.16
C LYS A 122 4.04 -14.70 -10.76
N ALA A 123 3.03 -15.07 -11.56
CA ALA A 123 1.63 -14.82 -11.22
C ALA A 123 1.23 -15.47 -9.88
N TYR A 124 1.68 -16.70 -9.62
CA TYR A 124 1.44 -17.38 -8.36
C TYR A 124 2.06 -16.64 -7.16
N SER A 125 3.33 -16.21 -7.28
CA SER A 125 3.98 -15.40 -6.24
C SER A 125 3.21 -14.08 -6.00
N ARG A 126 2.72 -13.45 -7.07
CA ARG A 126 1.97 -12.19 -6.99
C ARG A 126 0.63 -12.34 -6.29
N LEU A 127 -0.08 -13.45 -6.48
CA LEU A 127 -1.32 -13.73 -5.75
C LEU A 127 -1.08 -13.87 -4.24
N MET A 128 0.03 -14.48 -3.84
CA MET A 128 0.41 -14.55 -2.43
C MET A 128 0.83 -13.19 -1.87
N ASP A 129 1.57 -12.39 -2.64
CA ASP A 129 1.90 -11.01 -2.23
C ASP A 129 0.64 -10.14 -2.10
N ILE A 130 -0.34 -10.27 -3.01
CA ILE A 130 -1.64 -9.60 -2.93
C ILE A 130 -2.38 -10.02 -1.65
N SER A 131 -2.39 -11.32 -1.34
CA SER A 131 -3.05 -11.83 -0.13
C SER A 131 -2.47 -11.20 1.13
N ILE A 132 -1.15 -11.04 1.20
CA ILE A 132 -0.46 -10.39 2.32
C ILE A 132 -0.76 -8.88 2.34
N ALA A 133 -0.63 -8.20 1.19
CA ALA A 133 -0.86 -6.77 1.09
C ALA A 133 -2.31 -6.37 1.40
N THR A 134 -3.28 -7.24 1.12
CA THR A 134 -4.70 -7.07 1.44
C THR A 134 -5.10 -7.63 2.80
N LEU A 135 -4.13 -8.04 3.62
CA LEU A 135 -4.33 -8.54 4.97
C LEU A 135 -5.24 -9.80 5.02
N ASN A 136 -5.28 -10.59 3.94
CA ASN A 136 -6.18 -11.73 3.76
C ASN A 136 -5.46 -13.06 4.01
N ILE A 137 -5.58 -13.57 5.24
CA ILE A 137 -4.96 -14.84 5.66
C ILE A 137 -5.58 -16.03 4.94
N ASP A 138 -6.91 -16.09 4.84
CA ASP A 138 -7.59 -17.25 4.29
C ASP A 138 -7.20 -17.46 2.82
N GLU A 139 -7.06 -16.36 2.09
CA GLU A 139 -6.57 -16.39 0.72
C GLU A 139 -5.10 -16.78 0.62
N LEU A 140 -4.23 -16.28 1.50
CA LEU A 140 -2.83 -16.70 1.53
C LEU A 140 -2.72 -18.22 1.77
N LEU A 141 -3.46 -18.74 2.77
CA LEU A 141 -3.48 -20.16 3.09
C LEU A 141 -4.08 -21.01 1.96
N HIS A 142 -5.10 -20.50 1.28
CA HIS A 142 -5.64 -21.12 0.08
C HIS A 142 -4.56 -21.29 -1.00
N TRP A 143 -3.84 -20.21 -1.33
CA TRP A 143 -2.79 -20.26 -2.35
C TRP A 143 -1.59 -21.11 -1.95
N ILE A 144 -1.21 -21.11 -0.66
CA ILE A 144 -0.18 -22.03 -0.13
C ILE A 144 -0.62 -23.48 -0.34
N SER A 145 -1.86 -23.83 0.04
CA SER A 145 -2.40 -25.18 -0.13
C SER A 145 -2.47 -25.59 -1.61
N TRP A 146 -2.91 -24.68 -2.48
CA TRP A 146 -2.95 -24.89 -3.92
C TRP A 146 -1.57 -25.25 -4.49
N GLY A 147 -0.52 -24.52 -4.09
CA GLY A 147 0.84 -24.74 -4.59
C GLY A 147 1.46 -26.05 -4.10
N LYS A 148 1.23 -26.40 -2.83
CA LYS A 148 1.65 -27.70 -2.27
C LYS A 148 1.08 -28.88 -3.04
N GLY A 149 -0.17 -28.77 -3.51
CA GLY A 149 -0.86 -29.80 -4.27
C GLY A 149 -0.38 -29.97 -5.72
N LYS A 150 0.57 -29.16 -6.22
CA LYS A 150 1.04 -29.24 -7.61
C LYS A 150 2.22 -30.20 -7.77
N ASN A 151 2.32 -30.80 -8.95
CA ASN A 151 3.46 -31.66 -9.33
C ASN A 151 4.68 -30.88 -9.84
N ASN A 152 4.66 -29.55 -9.78
CA ASN A 152 5.78 -28.71 -10.17
C ASN A 152 6.62 -28.33 -8.94
N GLU A 153 7.92 -28.62 -8.98
CA GLU A 153 8.83 -28.39 -7.86
C GLU A 153 9.04 -26.90 -7.55
N GLU A 154 9.12 -26.04 -8.57
CA GLU A 154 9.24 -24.59 -8.36
C GLU A 154 8.03 -24.03 -7.61
N ILE A 155 6.81 -24.33 -8.06
CA ILE A 155 5.56 -23.92 -7.39
C ILE A 155 5.51 -24.44 -5.95
N LYS A 156 5.88 -25.69 -5.73
CA LYS A 156 6.00 -26.27 -4.37
C LYS A 156 7.00 -25.49 -3.52
N ASN A 157 8.17 -25.14 -4.06
CA ASN A 157 9.17 -24.38 -3.32
C ASN A 157 8.73 -22.95 -3.02
N ILE A 158 8.03 -22.28 -3.94
CA ILE A 158 7.40 -20.97 -3.66
C ILE A 158 6.36 -21.13 -2.53
N SER A 159 5.53 -22.18 -2.55
CA SER A 159 4.53 -22.39 -1.49
C SER A 159 5.18 -22.58 -0.10
N LYS A 160 6.32 -23.28 0.00
CA LYS A 160 7.09 -23.43 1.24
C LYS A 160 7.61 -22.09 1.75
N LEU A 161 8.09 -21.23 0.85
CA LEU A 161 8.61 -19.91 1.20
C LEU A 161 7.52 -19.04 1.86
N TYR A 162 6.33 -18.98 1.26
CA TYR A 162 5.21 -18.20 1.81
C TYR A 162 4.58 -18.86 3.05
N GLU A 163 4.61 -20.19 3.15
CA GLU A 163 4.23 -20.88 4.39
C GLU A 163 5.21 -20.57 5.53
N GLY A 164 6.51 -20.58 5.25
CA GLY A 164 7.54 -20.16 6.20
C GLY A 164 7.30 -18.72 6.65
N TYR A 165 6.97 -17.81 5.73
CA TYR A 165 6.61 -16.43 6.05
C TYR A 165 5.37 -16.36 6.96
N TYR A 166 4.32 -17.11 6.66
CA TYR A 166 3.13 -17.18 7.50
C TYR A 166 3.47 -17.60 8.94
N TYR A 167 4.24 -18.68 9.14
CA TYR A 167 4.61 -19.10 10.50
C TYR A 167 5.58 -18.13 11.19
N TYR A 168 6.42 -17.44 10.43
CA TYR A 168 7.23 -16.35 10.96
C TYR A 168 6.35 -15.23 11.52
N THR A 169 5.28 -14.81 10.83
CA THR A 169 4.38 -13.77 11.36
C THR A 169 3.57 -14.27 12.55
N GLN A 170 3.31 -15.57 12.66
CA GLN A 170 2.74 -16.17 13.86
C GLN A 170 3.74 -16.32 15.02
N ARG A 171 4.99 -15.84 14.86
CA ARG A 171 6.10 -15.98 15.81
C ARG A 171 6.48 -17.43 16.10
N ASP A 172 6.04 -18.40 15.28
CA ASP A 172 6.46 -19.79 15.33
C ASP A 172 7.74 -19.98 14.49
N TYR A 173 8.82 -19.37 15.00
CA TYR A 173 10.12 -19.33 14.32
C TYR A 173 10.72 -20.70 14.07
N LYS A 174 10.47 -21.66 14.97
CA LYS A 174 10.97 -23.04 14.83
C LYS A 174 10.29 -23.76 13.66
N LYS A 175 8.96 -23.62 13.55
CA LYS A 175 8.21 -24.22 12.43
C LYS A 175 8.53 -23.52 11.12
N ALA A 176 8.61 -22.20 11.11
CA ALA A 176 9.04 -21.43 9.94
C ALA A 176 10.41 -21.92 9.43
N GLU A 177 11.42 -22.04 10.30
CA GLU A 177 12.74 -22.55 9.94
C GLU A 177 12.67 -24.00 9.42
N THR A 178 11.89 -24.88 10.06
CA THR A 178 11.73 -26.29 9.64
C THR A 178 11.17 -26.40 8.23
N ILE A 179 10.17 -25.58 7.89
CA ILE A 179 9.57 -25.53 6.55
C ILE A 179 10.60 -25.01 5.53
N LEU A 180 11.35 -23.98 5.89
CA LEU A 180 12.36 -23.37 5.02
C LEU A 180 13.58 -24.27 4.77
N HIS A 181 13.95 -25.17 5.69
CA HIS A 181 15.01 -26.16 5.42
C HIS A 181 14.70 -27.07 4.23
N GLY A 182 13.41 -27.26 3.91
CA GLY A 182 12.97 -27.99 2.72
C GLY A 182 13.00 -27.17 1.42
N TYR A 183 13.48 -25.93 1.44
CA TYR A 183 13.56 -25.04 0.27
C TYR A 183 14.79 -25.37 -0.58
N ASN A 184 14.58 -25.62 -1.88
CA ASN A 184 15.66 -25.90 -2.83
C ASN A 184 16.24 -24.59 -3.38
N LYS A 185 17.52 -24.32 -3.12
CA LYS A 185 18.25 -23.07 -3.45
C LYS A 185 18.80 -23.12 -4.87
N VAL A 186 17.93 -22.92 -5.86
CA VAL A 186 18.32 -22.84 -7.29
C VAL A 186 17.41 -21.84 -8.03
N MET A 187 16.77 -20.90 -7.32
CA MET A 187 15.62 -20.15 -7.87
C MET A 187 15.80 -18.62 -7.84
N ASP A 188 15.05 -17.94 -8.73
CA ASP A 188 14.93 -16.47 -8.83
C ASP A 188 14.49 -15.77 -7.51
N LEU A 189 14.11 -16.53 -6.48
CA LEU A 189 13.54 -16.06 -5.21
C LEU A 189 14.43 -16.32 -3.99
N ASP A 190 15.67 -16.76 -4.19
CA ASP A 190 16.63 -17.07 -3.13
C ASP A 190 16.86 -15.88 -2.18
N PHE A 191 16.75 -14.64 -2.69
CA PHE A 191 16.86 -13.44 -1.86
C PHE A 191 15.76 -13.39 -0.77
N LYS A 192 14.50 -13.75 -1.09
CA LYS A 192 13.39 -13.75 -0.12
C LYS A 192 13.62 -14.79 0.96
N TYR A 193 14.14 -15.97 0.58
CA TYR A 193 14.51 -17.04 1.50
C TYR A 193 15.56 -16.57 2.51
N TYR A 194 16.66 -15.98 2.03
CA TYR A 194 17.71 -15.50 2.91
C TYR A 194 17.23 -14.35 3.80
N TYR A 195 16.41 -13.45 3.25
CA TYR A 195 15.85 -12.34 4.02
C TYR A 195 14.97 -12.82 5.16
N LEU A 196 14.07 -13.78 4.88
CA LEU A 196 13.18 -14.35 5.88
C LEU A 196 13.95 -15.09 6.99
N LEU A 197 15.00 -15.83 6.65
CA LEU A 197 15.87 -16.43 7.67
C LEU A 197 16.60 -15.36 8.49
N GLY A 198 17.05 -14.28 7.85
CA GLY A 198 17.63 -13.13 8.55
C GLY A 198 16.68 -12.56 9.60
N ASP A 199 15.41 -12.32 9.23
CA ASP A 199 14.39 -11.82 10.17
C ASP A 199 14.06 -12.84 11.27
N ILE A 200 13.94 -14.13 10.95
CA ILE A 200 13.73 -15.22 11.94
C ILE A 200 14.86 -15.24 12.96
N TYR A 201 16.12 -15.22 12.52
CA TYR A 201 17.27 -15.24 13.42
C TYR A 201 17.42 -13.94 14.22
N SER A 202 17.01 -12.81 13.66
CA SER A 202 16.96 -11.52 14.37
C SER A 202 16.05 -11.58 15.59
N HIS A 203 14.81 -12.06 15.40
CA HIS A 203 13.83 -12.17 16.49
C HIS A 203 14.20 -13.21 17.54
N ARG A 204 15.00 -14.21 17.18
CA ARG A 204 15.59 -15.18 18.12
C ARG A 204 16.84 -14.66 18.84
N GLY A 205 17.25 -13.41 18.59
CA GLY A 205 18.43 -12.80 19.19
C GLY A 205 19.76 -13.31 18.63
N ASN A 206 19.76 -14.12 17.56
CA ASN A 206 20.98 -14.62 16.93
C ASN A 206 21.47 -13.63 15.86
N ILE A 207 22.04 -12.52 16.33
CA ILE A 207 22.49 -11.41 15.50
C ILE A 207 23.53 -11.85 14.46
N LYS A 208 24.46 -12.75 14.83
CA LYS A 208 25.51 -13.22 13.92
C LYS A 208 24.92 -13.96 12.71
N LYS A 209 24.00 -14.90 12.94
CA LYS A 209 23.32 -15.59 11.84
C LYS A 209 22.44 -14.66 11.03
N ALA A 210 21.71 -13.76 11.69
CA ALA A 210 20.88 -12.79 11.00
C ALA A 210 21.69 -11.93 10.01
N MET A 211 22.83 -11.40 10.43
CA MET A 211 23.74 -10.64 9.57
C MET A 211 24.23 -11.46 8.37
N ASP A 212 24.68 -12.70 8.57
CA ASP A 212 25.13 -13.59 7.49
C ASP A 212 24.02 -13.81 6.44
N TYR A 213 22.79 -13.99 6.88
CA TYR A 213 21.64 -14.13 5.98
C TYR A 213 21.28 -12.84 5.25
N PHE A 214 21.29 -11.69 5.91
CA PHE A 214 21.06 -10.40 5.24
C PHE A 214 22.18 -10.06 4.25
N GLU A 215 23.43 -10.44 4.54
CA GLU A 215 24.55 -10.30 3.61
C GLU A 215 24.37 -11.18 2.37
N LYS A 216 23.96 -12.44 2.54
CA LYS A 216 23.60 -13.32 1.41
C LYS A 216 22.47 -12.74 0.56
N ALA A 217 21.39 -12.27 1.20
CA ALA A 217 20.29 -11.62 0.48
C ALA A 217 20.76 -10.37 -0.29
N SER A 218 21.62 -9.54 0.34
CA SER A 218 22.17 -8.33 -0.28
C SER A 218 23.10 -8.64 -1.46
N SER A 219 23.86 -9.74 -1.38
CA SER A 219 24.79 -10.15 -2.44
C SER A 219 24.09 -10.57 -3.74
N ILE A 220 22.84 -11.06 -3.66
CA ILE A 220 22.01 -11.35 -4.83
C ILE A 220 21.50 -10.05 -5.47
N GLY A 221 21.30 -9.00 -4.67
CA GLY A 221 20.80 -7.71 -5.11
C GLY A 221 19.28 -7.67 -5.28
N TRP A 222 18.76 -6.46 -5.51
CA TRP A 222 17.35 -6.26 -5.82
C TRP A 222 17.05 -6.70 -7.25
N ILE A 223 16.01 -7.53 -7.41
CA ILE A 223 15.54 -8.00 -8.72
C ILE A 223 14.35 -7.11 -9.13
N PRO A 224 14.44 -6.36 -10.24
CA PRO A 224 13.35 -5.51 -10.70
C PRO A 224 12.03 -6.27 -10.89
N GLY A 225 10.96 -5.80 -10.26
CA GLY A 225 9.63 -6.40 -10.31
C GLY A 225 9.41 -7.57 -9.34
N GLU A 226 10.39 -7.90 -8.48
CA GLU A 226 10.20 -8.83 -7.36
C GLU A 226 10.01 -8.06 -6.04
N TYR A 227 9.08 -8.53 -5.21
CA TYR A 227 8.66 -7.85 -3.98
C TYR A 227 8.79 -8.78 -2.76
N LEU A 228 9.20 -8.25 -1.62
CA LEU A 228 9.36 -9.05 -0.40
C LEU A 228 7.99 -9.24 0.29
N PHE A 229 7.29 -10.32 -0.04
CA PHE A 229 6.05 -10.74 0.66
C PHE A 229 4.97 -9.64 0.72
N GLY A 230 4.67 -8.97 -0.39
CA GLY A 230 3.72 -7.84 -0.38
C GLY A 230 4.23 -6.55 0.28
N GLY A 231 5.54 -6.48 0.54
CA GLY A 231 6.27 -5.30 1.05
C GLY A 231 7.13 -4.60 -0.01
N SER A 232 7.87 -3.58 0.42
CA SER A 232 8.67 -2.70 -0.44
C SER A 232 10.13 -3.16 -0.59
N ASN A 233 10.98 -2.27 -1.12
CA ASN A 233 12.37 -2.55 -1.48
C ASN A 233 13.22 -2.98 -0.28
N ILE A 234 14.04 -4.00 -0.50
CA ILE A 234 14.93 -4.59 0.50
C ILE A 234 16.34 -4.00 0.51
N SER A 235 16.64 -3.13 -0.46
CA SER A 235 17.91 -2.41 -0.53
C SER A 235 18.17 -1.74 0.81
N HIS A 236 19.35 -1.97 1.40
CA HIS A 236 19.81 -1.39 2.67
C HIS A 236 19.41 -2.10 3.97
N LYS A 237 18.70 -3.24 3.95
CA LYS A 237 18.39 -3.99 5.20
C LYS A 237 19.63 -4.37 5.99
N ASN A 238 20.68 -4.82 5.31
CA ASN A 238 21.93 -5.18 5.98
C ASN A 238 22.56 -3.96 6.70
N THR A 239 22.53 -2.79 6.05
CA THR A 239 23.00 -1.53 6.65
C THR A 239 22.15 -1.16 7.87
N TRP A 240 20.83 -1.15 7.71
CA TRP A 240 19.90 -0.88 8.82
C TRP A 240 20.10 -1.84 9.99
N PHE A 241 20.29 -3.14 9.72
CA PHE A 241 20.46 -4.14 10.78
C PHE A 241 21.83 -4.01 11.49
N LYS A 242 22.87 -3.57 10.79
CA LYS A 242 24.17 -3.21 11.39
C LYS A 242 24.00 -2.04 12.37
N ASP A 243 23.23 -1.03 12.00
CA ASP A 243 22.93 0.08 12.90
C ASP A 243 22.07 -0.33 14.09
N TYR A 244 21.02 -1.15 13.86
CA TYR A 244 20.25 -1.74 14.95
C TYR A 244 21.16 -2.46 15.94
N LYS A 245 22.03 -3.36 15.46
CA LYS A 245 22.99 -4.08 16.31
C LYS A 245 23.88 -3.16 17.13
N ASN A 246 24.41 -2.11 16.51
CA ASN A 246 25.46 -1.28 17.10
C ASN A 246 24.91 -0.19 18.03
N LYS A 247 23.69 0.31 17.77
CA LYS A 247 23.15 1.51 18.43
C LYS A 247 21.84 1.26 19.18
N LEU A 248 20.98 0.40 18.63
CA LEU A 248 19.58 0.31 19.07
C LEU A 248 19.27 -0.97 19.86
N LYS A 249 20.06 -2.02 19.69
CA LYS A 249 19.81 -3.33 20.31
C LYS A 249 19.83 -3.22 21.84
N GLY A 250 18.80 -3.78 22.45
CA GLY A 250 18.73 -4.01 23.89
C GLY A 250 17.72 -5.09 24.21
N ASP A 251 17.17 -5.05 25.43
CA ASP A 251 16.32 -6.11 25.96
C ASP A 251 14.84 -5.73 26.06
N TYR A 252 14.51 -4.43 25.97
CA TYR A 252 13.14 -3.95 26.11
C TYR A 252 12.35 -4.10 24.81
N LYS A 253 11.10 -4.54 24.93
CA LYS A 253 10.23 -4.78 23.78
C LYS A 253 8.94 -4.01 23.87
N ILE A 254 8.38 -3.70 22.71
CA ILE A 254 7.01 -3.24 22.59
C ILE A 254 6.16 -4.40 22.11
N ARG A 255 5.10 -4.70 22.85
CA ARG A 255 4.06 -5.66 22.47
C ARG A 255 2.78 -4.92 22.21
N GLY A 256 1.90 -5.50 21.40
CA GLY A 256 0.70 -4.78 21.06
C GLY A 256 -0.20 -5.49 20.11
N LYS A 257 -1.24 -4.77 19.71
CA LYS A 257 -2.23 -5.22 18.73
C LYS A 257 -2.55 -4.10 17.78
N VAL A 258 -2.61 -4.41 16.48
CA VAL A 258 -3.22 -3.54 15.48
C VAL A 258 -4.61 -4.07 15.20
N SER A 259 -5.63 -3.24 15.39
CA SER A 259 -7.02 -3.65 15.22
C SER A 259 -7.83 -2.67 14.37
N TYR A 260 -8.84 -3.20 13.69
CA TYR A 260 -9.88 -2.43 13.01
C TYR A 260 -11.24 -2.85 13.59
N ASN A 261 -11.95 -1.90 14.21
CA ASN A 261 -13.19 -2.16 14.95
C ASN A 261 -13.06 -3.35 15.94
N GLY A 262 -11.93 -3.43 16.65
CA GLY A 262 -11.63 -4.49 17.63
C GLY A 262 -11.14 -5.82 17.03
N LYS A 263 -11.31 -6.05 15.72
CA LYS A 263 -10.77 -7.24 15.03
C LYS A 263 -9.29 -7.01 14.71
N GLY A 264 -8.45 -8.01 14.99
CA GLY A 264 -7.03 -7.97 14.66
C GLY A 264 -6.76 -7.84 13.16
N LEU A 265 -5.79 -7.01 12.79
CA LEU A 265 -5.31 -6.89 11.41
C LEU A 265 -3.98 -7.64 11.25
N PRO A 266 -3.92 -8.69 10.42
CA PRO A 266 -2.69 -9.43 10.19
C PRO A 266 -1.76 -8.74 9.20
N PHE A 267 -0.48 -9.11 9.21
CA PHE A 267 0.53 -8.64 8.25
C PHE A 267 0.79 -7.13 8.26
N VAL A 268 0.36 -6.42 9.31
CA VAL A 268 0.68 -5.01 9.50
C VAL A 268 2.13 -4.92 9.96
N GLU A 269 2.90 -4.12 9.24
CA GLU A 269 4.30 -3.84 9.56
C GLU A 269 4.36 -2.82 10.71
N VAL A 270 5.26 -3.02 11.66
CA VAL A 270 5.51 -2.08 12.76
C VAL A 270 6.90 -1.51 12.61
N TYR A 271 7.02 -0.18 12.65
CA TYR A 271 8.28 0.56 12.52
C TYR A 271 8.61 1.28 13.82
N MET A 272 9.90 1.52 14.02
CA MET A 272 10.42 2.20 15.20
C MET A 272 11.65 3.02 14.80
N ASN A 273 11.63 4.31 15.14
CA ASN A 273 12.69 5.27 14.89
C ASN A 273 13.12 5.93 16.20
N ASP A 274 14.37 6.36 16.31
CA ASP A 274 14.81 7.21 17.42
C ASP A 274 14.26 8.64 17.28
N GLU A 275 14.17 9.36 18.41
CA GLU A 275 13.54 10.69 18.51
C GLU A 275 14.16 11.77 17.61
N ILE A 276 15.41 11.58 17.17
CA ILE A 276 16.12 12.53 16.26
C ILE A 276 15.48 12.51 14.86
N GLY A 277 14.53 11.60 14.58
CA GLY A 277 13.65 11.70 13.42
C GLY A 277 14.39 11.60 12.08
N VAL A 278 15.62 11.06 12.09
CA VAL A 278 16.33 10.82 10.85
C VAL A 278 15.66 9.61 10.22
N PHE A 279 14.70 9.88 9.33
CA PHE A 279 14.37 8.94 8.26
C PHE A 279 15.69 8.48 7.68
N TYR A 280 16.06 7.24 7.97
CA TYR A 280 17.33 6.70 7.54
C TYR A 280 17.43 6.91 6.03
N ASN A 281 18.47 7.61 5.57
CA ASN A 281 18.80 7.71 4.14
C ASN A 281 19.16 6.31 3.65
N GLY A 282 18.13 5.54 3.28
CA GLY A 282 18.20 4.09 3.03
C GLY A 282 16.91 3.32 3.31
N GLY A 283 15.93 3.93 4.01
CA GLY A 283 14.62 3.34 4.29
C GLY A 283 14.49 2.71 5.67
N ASN A 284 13.33 2.89 6.31
CA ASN A 284 12.99 2.24 7.58
C ASN A 284 12.49 0.81 7.31
N PHE A 285 12.97 -0.16 8.08
CA PHE A 285 12.53 -1.56 7.98
C PHE A 285 11.61 -1.92 9.14
N PRO A 286 10.63 -2.82 8.93
CA PRO A 286 9.78 -3.25 10.01
C PRO A 286 10.59 -3.97 11.08
N VAL A 287 10.28 -3.66 12.34
CA VAL A 287 10.85 -4.27 13.55
C VAL A 287 9.92 -5.32 14.15
N ALA A 288 8.67 -5.36 13.68
CA ALA A 288 7.70 -6.42 13.93
C ALA A 288 6.69 -6.50 12.78
N ILE A 289 5.97 -7.62 12.71
CA ILE A 289 4.80 -7.81 11.84
C ILE A 289 3.70 -8.47 12.67
N THR A 290 2.44 -8.07 12.45
CA THR A 290 1.30 -8.65 13.17
C THR A 290 0.94 -10.06 12.70
N ASP A 291 0.51 -10.89 13.66
CA ASP A 291 0.01 -12.23 13.42
C ASP A 291 -1.47 -12.26 12.99
N LYS A 292 -2.09 -13.45 12.96
CA LYS A 292 -3.51 -13.60 12.60
C LYS A 292 -4.51 -12.89 13.50
N ASN A 293 -4.13 -12.63 14.75
CA ASN A 293 -4.93 -11.93 15.74
C ASN A 293 -4.60 -10.44 15.79
N GLY A 294 -3.72 -9.95 14.91
CA GLY A 294 -3.25 -8.58 14.87
C GLY A 294 -2.19 -8.28 15.93
N GLU A 295 -1.68 -9.27 16.64
CA GLU A 295 -0.72 -9.09 17.73
C GLU A 295 0.70 -9.00 17.19
N PHE A 296 1.54 -8.17 17.79
CA PHE A 296 2.96 -8.02 17.45
C PHE A 296 3.85 -7.98 18.70
N GLU A 297 5.12 -8.30 18.50
CA GLU A 297 6.21 -8.08 19.44
C GLU A 297 7.43 -7.61 18.64
N THR A 298 8.06 -6.52 19.06
CA THR A 298 9.25 -5.98 18.39
C THR A 298 10.52 -6.79 18.69
N LEU A 299 11.55 -6.55 17.89
CA LEU A 299 12.94 -6.78 18.33
C LEU A 299 13.20 -6.10 19.70
N GLY A 300 14.26 -6.51 20.39
CA GLY A 300 14.68 -5.88 21.66
C GLY A 300 15.45 -4.58 21.41
N PHE A 301 15.10 -3.52 22.12
CA PHE A 301 15.69 -2.19 22.03
C PHE A 301 16.31 -1.77 23.36
N THR A 302 17.33 -0.91 23.29
CA THR A 302 17.94 -0.27 24.44
C THR A 302 16.99 0.77 25.04
N GLN A 303 17.32 1.28 26.24
CA GLN A 303 16.58 2.39 26.82
C GLN A 303 16.69 3.63 25.93
N GLY A 304 15.56 4.29 25.65
CA GLY A 304 15.53 5.47 24.79
C GLY A 304 14.12 6.02 24.57
N VAL A 305 14.03 7.07 23.75
CA VAL A 305 12.77 7.65 23.28
C VAL A 305 12.62 7.30 21.81
N TYR A 306 11.46 6.77 21.45
CA TYR A 306 11.20 6.24 20.12
C TYR A 306 9.88 6.73 19.54
N ASP A 307 9.88 7.02 18.24
CA ASP A 307 8.66 7.15 17.45
C ASP A 307 8.28 5.77 16.90
N VAL A 308 7.03 5.37 17.09
CA VAL A 308 6.53 4.04 16.74
C VAL A 308 5.33 4.21 15.82
N GLY A 309 5.30 3.41 14.77
CA GLY A 309 4.23 3.48 13.79
C GLY A 309 3.95 2.18 13.09
N ILE A 310 2.96 2.21 12.20
CA ILE A 310 2.51 1.05 11.44
C ILE A 310 2.49 1.33 9.94
N GLY A 311 2.77 0.29 9.16
CA GLY A 311 2.68 0.27 7.70
C GLY A 311 1.54 -0.61 7.24
N ILE A 312 0.55 0.01 6.60
CA ILE A 312 -0.58 -0.69 5.99
C ILE A 312 -0.59 -0.38 4.50
N ASN A 313 -0.93 -1.37 3.66
CA ASN A 313 -1.08 -1.11 2.24
C ASN A 313 -2.18 -0.05 2.00
N THR A 314 -1.89 0.95 1.19
CA THR A 314 -2.80 2.08 0.89
C THR A 314 -4.19 1.64 0.44
N SER A 315 -4.31 0.53 -0.30
CA SER A 315 -5.60 -0.01 -0.74
C SER A 315 -6.52 -0.41 0.42
N GLN A 316 -5.97 -0.62 1.63
CA GLN A 316 -6.72 -1.06 2.80
C GLN A 316 -7.14 0.09 3.73
N LEU A 317 -6.81 1.34 3.40
CA LEU A 317 -7.05 2.50 4.27
C LEU A 317 -8.18 3.42 3.80
N TYR A 318 -8.73 3.22 2.60
CA TYR A 318 -9.74 4.10 2.00
C TYR A 318 -11.02 4.25 2.84
N ASP A 319 -11.31 3.29 3.71
CA ASP A 319 -12.50 3.19 4.55
C ASP A 319 -12.15 3.09 6.05
N LYS A 320 -10.96 3.52 6.45
CA LYS A 320 -10.47 3.41 7.85
C LYS A 320 -9.89 4.72 8.35
N VAL A 321 -10.10 4.98 9.64
CA VAL A 321 -9.52 6.12 10.34
C VAL A 321 -8.65 5.61 11.48
N PHE A 322 -7.44 6.13 11.61
CA PHE A 322 -6.58 5.84 12.74
C PHE A 322 -7.02 6.65 13.97
N LEU A 323 -7.25 5.97 15.08
CA LEU A 323 -7.55 6.60 16.36
C LEU A 323 -6.25 7.08 17.00
N ARG A 324 -5.91 8.35 16.72
CA ARG A 324 -4.69 8.98 17.21
C ARG A 324 -4.72 9.07 18.74
N GLN A 325 -3.64 8.62 19.35
CA GLN A 325 -3.42 8.79 20.80
C GLN A 325 -2.72 10.12 21.07
N ASN A 326 -2.95 10.69 22.26
CA ASN A 326 -2.30 11.93 22.71
C ASN A 326 -0.87 11.68 23.21
N ILE A 327 -0.04 11.03 22.38
CA ILE A 327 1.38 10.82 22.62
C ILE A 327 2.14 11.07 21.30
N ASN A 328 3.36 11.60 21.42
CA ASN A 328 4.23 11.90 20.27
C ASN A 328 5.45 10.97 20.19
N SER A 329 5.75 10.25 21.26
CA SER A 329 6.85 9.29 21.35
C SER A 329 6.60 8.32 22.52
N ILE A 330 7.34 7.21 22.55
CA ILE A 330 7.35 6.23 23.62
C ILE A 330 8.70 6.27 24.33
N GLN A 331 8.69 6.56 25.62
CA GLN A 331 9.84 6.39 26.49
C GLN A 331 9.99 4.91 26.86
N LEU A 332 10.93 4.22 26.23
CA LEU A 332 11.21 2.81 26.47
C LEU A 332 12.27 2.66 27.57
N ASN A 333 11.86 2.24 28.76
CA ASN A 333 12.73 1.90 29.90
C ASN A 333 12.35 0.57 30.58
N LYS A 334 11.34 -0.10 30.03
CA LYS A 334 10.82 -1.42 30.38
C LYS A 334 10.04 -1.95 29.18
N ASP A 335 9.59 -3.20 29.23
CA ASP A 335 8.61 -3.69 28.26
C ASP A 335 7.31 -2.88 28.33
N ILE A 336 6.76 -2.53 27.17
CA ILE A 336 5.55 -1.70 27.05
C ILE A 336 4.52 -2.41 26.18
N ASP A 337 3.25 -2.37 26.61
CA ASP A 337 2.10 -2.72 25.79
C ASP A 337 1.54 -1.47 25.11
N PHE A 338 1.48 -1.51 23.77
CA PHE A 338 1.02 -0.39 22.95
C PHE A 338 0.14 -0.87 21.79
N HIS A 339 -1.09 -0.37 21.71
CA HIS A 339 -2.07 -0.81 20.72
C HIS A 339 -2.36 0.26 19.67
N PHE A 340 -2.48 -0.14 18.40
CA PHE A 340 -2.96 0.71 17.31
C PHE A 340 -4.40 0.35 16.98
N ASN A 341 -5.28 1.34 16.95
CA ASN A 341 -6.71 1.13 16.68
C ASN A 341 -7.15 1.94 15.46
N LEU A 342 -7.79 1.26 14.53
CA LEU A 342 -8.49 1.85 13.41
C LEU A 342 -10.00 1.67 13.60
N SER A 343 -10.78 2.63 13.16
CA SER A 343 -12.24 2.61 13.20
C SER A 343 -12.84 2.94 11.84
N ASN A 344 -14.15 2.76 11.73
CA ASN A 344 -14.91 3.33 10.62
C ASN A 344 -14.80 4.86 10.64
N PRO A 345 -14.77 5.50 9.45
CA PRO A 345 -14.92 6.94 9.35
C PRO A 345 -16.31 7.37 9.83
N ILE A 346 -16.39 8.59 10.37
CA ILE A 346 -17.65 9.23 10.70
C ILE A 346 -18.41 9.49 9.39
N ARG A 347 -19.64 9.00 9.31
CA ARG A 347 -20.49 9.23 8.13
C ARG A 347 -21.10 10.63 8.22
N ILE A 348 -20.83 11.44 7.21
CA ILE A 348 -21.51 12.71 6.98
C ILE A 348 -22.89 12.43 6.37
N LYS A 349 -23.94 12.98 6.97
CA LYS A 349 -25.33 12.89 6.51
C LYS A 349 -25.70 14.05 5.60
N ASN A 350 -25.21 15.25 5.93
CA ASN A 350 -25.41 16.47 5.16
C ASN A 350 -24.13 17.31 5.21
N PRO A 351 -23.73 17.99 4.12
CA PRO A 351 -24.28 17.89 2.77
C PRO A 351 -24.00 16.52 2.13
N LEU A 352 -24.88 16.08 1.22
CA LEU A 352 -24.59 14.93 0.35
C LEU A 352 -23.53 15.31 -0.70
N LEU A 353 -22.85 14.31 -1.25
CA LEU A 353 -21.87 14.52 -2.32
C LEU A 353 -22.49 15.28 -3.50
N GLY A 354 -21.83 16.35 -3.94
CA GLY A 354 -22.28 17.18 -5.06
C GLY A 354 -23.40 18.17 -4.72
N THR A 355 -23.77 18.32 -3.45
CA THR A 355 -24.76 19.33 -3.03
C THR A 355 -24.20 20.73 -3.28
N THR A 356 -24.93 21.55 -4.01
CA THR A 356 -24.66 22.98 -4.13
C THR A 356 -25.03 23.67 -2.82
N ILE A 357 -24.06 24.36 -2.23
CA ILE A 357 -24.26 25.15 -1.01
C ILE A 357 -24.43 26.63 -1.37
N GLU A 358 -25.37 27.30 -0.72
CA GLU A 358 -25.57 28.75 -0.80
C GLU A 358 -24.83 29.46 0.35
N GLU A 359 -25.27 30.65 0.77
CA GLU A 359 -24.59 31.42 1.82
C GLU A 359 -24.53 30.70 3.18
N LYS A 360 -25.59 29.96 3.54
CA LYS A 360 -25.64 29.17 4.77
C LYS A 360 -25.79 27.69 4.43
N PHE A 361 -25.06 26.84 5.15
CA PHE A 361 -25.14 25.40 4.97
C PHE A 361 -25.03 24.68 6.30
N GLU A 362 -25.66 23.51 6.38
CA GLU A 362 -25.63 22.65 7.56
C GLU A 362 -24.72 21.46 7.30
N VAL A 363 -23.88 21.14 8.27
CA VAL A 363 -23.12 19.89 8.30
C VAL A 363 -23.68 19.04 9.43
N SER A 364 -24.06 17.80 9.12
CA SER A 364 -24.54 16.84 10.12
C SER A 364 -23.95 15.45 9.88
N TRP A 365 -23.76 14.69 10.97
CA TRP A 365 -23.05 13.41 10.94
C TRP A 365 -23.65 12.37 11.89
N ASP A 366 -23.16 11.13 11.79
CA ASP A 366 -23.43 10.10 12.78
C ASP A 366 -22.71 10.39 14.10
N GLU A 367 -23.47 10.35 15.19
CA GLU A 367 -22.92 10.50 16.53
C GLU A 367 -22.04 9.30 16.88
N VAL A 368 -20.93 9.58 17.57
CA VAL A 368 -19.92 8.58 17.95
C VAL A 368 -19.81 8.55 19.46
N LYS A 369 -20.04 7.36 20.05
CA LYS A 369 -19.99 7.17 21.50
C LYS A 369 -18.59 7.52 22.04
N GLY A 370 -18.56 8.32 23.11
CA GLY A 370 -17.33 8.68 23.82
C GLY A 370 -16.62 9.91 23.27
N VAL A 371 -17.15 10.54 22.21
CA VAL A 371 -16.71 11.85 21.75
C VAL A 371 -17.29 12.93 22.67
N ASP A 372 -16.44 13.86 23.09
CA ASP A 372 -16.79 15.04 23.89
C ASP A 372 -17.18 16.22 22.98
N TYR A 373 -16.39 16.46 21.94
CA TYR A 373 -16.68 17.50 20.95
C TYR A 373 -16.18 17.10 19.57
N TYR A 374 -16.75 17.73 18.55
CA TYR A 374 -16.34 17.58 17.17
C TYR A 374 -15.66 18.85 16.64
N THR A 375 -14.83 18.68 15.62
CA THR A 375 -14.43 19.77 14.73
C THR A 375 -14.85 19.45 13.30
N VAL A 376 -15.20 20.50 12.54
CA VAL A 376 -15.48 20.39 11.11
C VAL A 376 -14.41 21.15 10.36
N GLU A 377 -13.89 20.54 9.30
CA GLU A 377 -12.84 21.11 8.46
C GLU A 377 -13.19 20.99 6.99
N ALA A 378 -12.74 21.95 6.18
CA ALA A 378 -12.79 21.88 4.73
C ALA A 378 -11.40 21.60 4.15
N ILE A 379 -11.32 20.75 3.13
CA ILE A 379 -10.08 20.51 2.39
C ILE A 379 -10.00 21.45 1.19
N THR A 380 -8.92 22.21 1.09
CA THR A 380 -8.57 23.00 -0.09
C THR A 380 -7.41 22.33 -0.84
N PHE A 381 -7.31 22.60 -2.14
CA PHE A 381 -6.23 22.09 -2.99
C PHE A 381 -5.54 23.24 -3.71
N GLY A 382 -4.24 23.12 -3.98
CA GLY A 382 -3.50 24.09 -4.79
C GLY A 382 -4.09 24.27 -6.19
N ASN A 383 -4.65 23.21 -6.78
CA ASN A 383 -5.56 23.28 -7.93
C ASN A 383 -6.96 22.75 -7.55
N PRO A 384 -7.88 23.63 -7.11
CA PRO A 384 -9.20 23.22 -6.62
C PRO A 384 -10.05 22.51 -7.69
N LYS A 385 -10.05 23.00 -8.94
CA LYS A 385 -10.86 22.42 -10.04
C LYS A 385 -10.46 20.98 -10.37
N LYS A 386 -9.17 20.66 -10.27
CA LYS A 386 -8.64 19.31 -10.55
C LYS A 386 -8.46 18.47 -9.28
N LYS A 387 -8.72 19.04 -8.09
CA LYS A 387 -8.43 18.43 -6.77
C LYS A 387 -7.00 17.87 -6.70
N SER A 388 -6.03 18.66 -7.15
CA SER A 388 -4.63 18.23 -7.30
C SER A 388 -3.64 19.27 -6.75
N GLY A 389 -2.39 18.86 -6.56
CA GLY A 389 -1.36 19.69 -5.92
C GLY A 389 -1.34 19.49 -4.41
N SER A 390 -0.77 20.46 -3.68
CA SER A 390 -0.84 20.49 -2.21
C SER A 390 -2.30 20.54 -1.75
N SER A 391 -2.58 19.99 -0.57
CA SER A 391 -3.89 20.07 0.06
C SER A 391 -3.76 20.55 1.51
N PHE A 392 -4.68 21.40 1.94
CA PHE A 392 -4.71 21.94 3.30
C PHE A 392 -6.07 21.67 3.95
N ARG A 393 -6.06 21.41 5.25
CA ARG A 393 -7.28 21.25 6.05
C ARG A 393 -7.52 22.57 6.80
N HIS A 394 -8.67 23.18 6.59
CA HIS A 394 -9.07 24.44 7.22
C HIS A 394 -10.17 24.17 8.25
N LEU A 395 -9.91 24.55 9.50
CA LEU A 395 -10.88 24.48 10.57
C LEU A 395 -12.00 25.49 10.34
N LEU A 396 -13.25 25.02 10.40
CA LEU A 396 -14.43 25.86 10.22
C LEU A 396 -14.89 26.36 11.59
N HIS A 397 -15.02 27.68 11.69
CA HIS A 397 -15.52 28.35 12.89
C HIS A 397 -17.00 28.71 12.70
N HIS A 398 -17.78 28.51 13.74
CA HIS A 398 -19.14 29.01 13.85
C HIS A 398 -19.17 30.55 13.88
N GLU A 399 -20.35 31.17 13.71
CA GLU A 399 -20.50 32.63 13.65
C GLU A 399 -20.01 33.35 14.93
N ASN A 400 -20.00 32.66 16.07
CA ASN A 400 -19.48 33.15 17.35
C ASN A 400 -17.96 32.91 17.55
N GLY A 401 -17.27 32.32 16.55
CA GLY A 401 -15.85 31.98 16.61
C GLY A 401 -15.53 30.61 17.22
N GLU A 402 -16.51 29.92 17.79
CA GLU A 402 -16.33 28.57 18.33
C GLU A 402 -16.12 27.54 17.20
N TYR A 403 -15.21 26.61 17.41
CA TYR A 403 -14.92 25.53 16.45
C TYR A 403 -15.10 24.13 17.07
N LYS A 404 -15.29 24.07 18.40
CA LYS A 404 -15.63 22.85 19.12
C LYS A 404 -17.15 22.76 19.15
N ILE A 405 -17.67 21.64 18.68
CA ILE A 405 -19.09 21.47 18.44
C ILE A 405 -19.59 20.36 19.34
N GLU A 406 -20.51 20.73 20.24
CA GLU A 406 -21.30 19.77 21.01
C GLU A 406 -22.49 19.29 20.16
N GLY A 407 -22.74 17.98 20.16
CA GLY A 407 -23.75 17.36 19.30
C GLY A 407 -23.23 16.96 17.91
N ASN A 408 -24.13 16.63 17.00
CA ASN A 408 -23.81 15.98 15.72
C ASN A 408 -24.23 16.80 14.47
N ASN A 409 -24.49 18.09 14.65
CA ASN A 409 -24.82 19.00 13.57
C ASN A 409 -24.36 20.43 13.89
N ILE A 410 -24.12 21.22 12.85
CA ILE A 410 -23.84 22.65 12.96
C ILE A 410 -24.20 23.37 11.66
N LYS A 411 -24.56 24.65 11.77
CA LYS A 411 -24.78 25.55 10.63
C LYS A 411 -23.61 26.52 10.49
N PHE A 412 -23.12 26.65 9.27
CA PHE A 412 -22.08 27.58 8.89
C PHE A 412 -22.60 28.64 7.93
N ASN A 413 -21.89 29.76 7.91
CA ASN A 413 -22.14 30.87 7.00
C ASN A 413 -20.86 31.14 6.20
N ILE A 414 -20.91 30.96 4.88
CA ILE A 414 -19.76 31.11 3.98
C ILE A 414 -19.14 32.50 4.08
N LYS A 415 -19.97 33.55 4.16
CA LYS A 415 -19.48 34.92 4.27
C LYS A 415 -18.64 35.09 5.55
N LYS A 416 -19.13 34.56 6.67
CA LYS A 416 -18.41 34.59 7.96
C LYS A 416 -17.13 33.74 7.94
N LEU A 417 -17.17 32.58 7.31
CA LEU A 417 -15.98 31.73 7.14
C LEU A 417 -14.90 32.42 6.29
N ASN A 418 -15.29 33.14 5.25
CA ASN A 418 -14.36 33.92 4.43
C ASN A 418 -13.86 35.20 5.13
N GLU A 419 -14.62 35.76 6.08
CA GLU A 419 -14.20 36.88 6.95
C GLU A 419 -13.16 36.44 8.00
N ASN A 420 -13.23 35.19 8.48
CA ASN A 420 -12.23 34.57 9.36
C ASN A 420 -10.95 34.21 8.58
N ILE A 421 -10.24 35.24 8.10
CA ILE A 421 -8.95 35.16 7.41
C ILE A 421 -7.87 34.79 8.45
N GLY A 422 -7.88 33.53 8.89
CA GLY A 422 -6.95 32.97 9.85
C GLY A 422 -6.01 31.97 9.19
N ILE A 423 -4.76 32.40 9.00
CA ILE A 423 -3.56 31.54 8.89
C ILE A 423 -3.48 30.70 7.60
N GLY A 424 -3.05 31.32 6.48
CA GLY A 424 -2.76 30.57 5.25
C GLY A 424 -2.46 31.39 4.00
N GLY A 425 -2.40 32.72 4.12
CA GLY A 425 -2.26 33.63 2.99
C GLY A 425 -0.87 33.72 2.38
N LEU A 426 0.14 32.98 2.86
CA LEU A 426 1.51 33.05 2.34
C LEU A 426 2.01 31.64 2.02
N SER A 427 2.38 31.41 0.76
CA SER A 427 3.01 30.20 0.27
C SER A 427 4.36 30.55 -0.33
N PHE A 428 5.36 29.69 -0.16
CA PHE A 428 6.66 29.89 -0.80
C PHE A 428 6.69 29.21 -2.17
N ASP A 429 7.15 29.93 -3.19
CA ASP A 429 7.58 29.37 -4.48
C ASP A 429 9.05 29.74 -4.70
N GLY A 430 9.94 28.76 -4.51
CA GLY A 430 11.38 29.02 -4.40
C GLY A 430 11.70 29.88 -3.17
N GLU A 431 12.31 31.05 -3.41
CA GLU A 431 12.60 32.05 -2.36
C GLU A 431 11.51 33.13 -2.24
N GLU A 432 10.52 33.14 -3.14
CA GLU A 432 9.47 34.16 -3.16
C GLU A 432 8.28 33.78 -2.28
N MET A 433 7.85 34.73 -1.45
CA MET A 433 6.66 34.60 -0.63
C MET A 433 5.45 35.09 -1.43
N LEU A 434 4.68 34.15 -1.98
CA LEU A 434 3.47 34.42 -2.75
C LEU A 434 2.25 34.50 -1.83
N VAL A 435 1.37 35.46 -2.10
CA VAL A 435 0.06 35.49 -1.42
C VAL A 435 -0.81 34.37 -1.97
N ASN A 436 -1.18 33.42 -1.13
CA ASN A 436 -2.11 32.35 -1.49
C ASN A 436 -3.48 32.98 -1.82
N PRO A 437 -4.11 32.66 -2.96
CA PRO A 437 -5.42 33.20 -3.33
C PRO A 437 -6.49 33.03 -2.25
N SER A 438 -6.40 32.00 -1.40
CA SER A 438 -7.30 31.80 -0.25
C SER A 438 -7.15 32.86 0.85
N GLY A 439 -5.98 33.51 0.95
CA GLY A 439 -5.76 34.66 1.83
C GLY A 439 -6.37 35.96 1.31
N ILE A 440 -6.79 36.01 0.04
CA ILE A 440 -7.44 37.17 -0.60
C ILE A 440 -8.93 36.91 -0.79
N LEU A 441 -9.30 35.72 -1.26
CA LEU A 441 -10.66 35.35 -1.66
C LEU A 441 -11.45 34.63 -0.54
N GLY A 442 -10.79 34.27 0.56
CA GLY A 442 -11.33 33.39 1.59
C GLY A 442 -11.22 31.91 1.23
N THR A 443 -11.59 31.04 2.17
CA THR A 443 -11.52 29.58 2.02
C THR A 443 -12.46 29.04 0.94
N PHE A 444 -13.66 29.62 0.82
CA PHE A 444 -14.72 29.15 -0.06
C PHE A 444 -14.89 30.08 -1.27
N THR A 445 -14.73 29.51 -2.46
CA THR A 445 -14.86 30.19 -3.74
C THR A 445 -15.99 29.54 -4.56
N PRO A 446 -16.72 30.32 -5.37
CA PRO A 446 -17.81 29.79 -6.18
C PRO A 446 -17.36 28.70 -7.17
N ASN A 447 -18.26 27.74 -7.45
CA ASN A 447 -18.05 26.65 -8.41
C ASN A 447 -16.89 25.71 -8.11
N ILE A 448 -16.45 25.63 -6.85
CA ILE A 448 -15.47 24.67 -6.36
C ILE A 448 -16.13 23.69 -5.41
N GLU A 449 -15.77 22.42 -5.52
CA GLU A 449 -16.21 21.36 -4.60
C GLU A 449 -15.20 21.21 -3.47
N TYR A 450 -15.67 21.29 -2.23
CA TYR A 450 -14.85 21.22 -1.02
C TYR A 450 -15.17 19.94 -0.25
N PRO A 451 -14.21 19.00 -0.09
CA PRO A 451 -14.38 17.89 0.83
C PRO A 451 -14.49 18.40 2.26
N ILE A 452 -15.48 17.89 2.99
CA ILE A 452 -15.68 18.16 4.42
C ILE A 452 -15.16 16.97 5.23
N VAL A 453 -14.47 17.26 6.32
CA VAL A 453 -14.02 16.27 7.30
C VAL A 453 -14.57 16.64 8.65
N VAL A 454 -15.10 15.64 9.36
CA VAL A 454 -15.50 15.75 10.76
C VAL A 454 -14.57 14.91 11.59
N ASN A 455 -13.94 15.51 12.61
CA ASN A 455 -13.12 14.78 13.58
C ASN A 455 -13.84 14.80 14.94
N GLY A 456 -13.87 13.67 15.63
CA GLY A 456 -14.35 13.58 17.01
C GLY A 456 -13.17 13.48 17.98
N TYR A 457 -13.26 14.18 19.10
CA TYR A 457 -12.25 14.20 20.16
C TYR A 457 -12.88 13.77 21.48
N ASP A 458 -12.19 12.93 22.24
CA ASP A 458 -12.55 12.68 23.63
C ASP A 458 -12.12 13.86 24.53
N LYS A 459 -12.58 13.87 25.78
CA LYS A 459 -12.06 14.82 26.77
C LYS A 459 -10.57 14.60 26.87
N VAL A 460 -9.79 15.67 26.72
CA VAL A 460 -8.36 15.68 27.05
C VAL A 460 -8.24 15.18 28.48
N ARG A 461 -7.85 13.91 28.66
CA ARG A 461 -7.31 13.47 29.94
C ARG A 461 -5.98 14.20 30.05
N GLY A 462 -5.93 15.22 30.90
CA GLY A 462 -4.66 15.82 31.31
C GLY A 462 -3.74 14.68 31.71
N ILE A 463 -2.59 14.59 31.04
CA ILE A 463 -1.52 13.66 31.41
C ILE A 463 -0.83 14.25 32.63
#